data_AF-A0A522CJ20-F1
#
_entry.id   AF-A0A522CJ20-F1
#
_cell.length_a   1.000
_cell.length_b   1.000
_cell.length_c   1.000
_cell.angle_alpha   90.00
_cell.angle_beta   90.00
_cell.angle_gamma   90.00
#
_symmetry.space_group_name_H-M   'P 1'
#
loop_
_entity.id
_entity.type
_entity.pdbx_description
1 polymer ?
#
loop_
_entity_poly.entity_id
_entity_poly.type
_entity_poly.pdbx_seq_one_letter_code
_entity_poly.pdbx_strand_id
1 'polypeptide(L)'
;MNADHDLVHALRLQAEVCREFGSPFNGAMLAHMADDLEAGGPVAELLAPWRGASRQKILHDAAPIRLVNAFTYLAMGDETPELSRAYPRDGAPCDAATAWRLARALVSEHRAALTAFMTHEPQTNEVRRSGVLLGGFLTVAQATGLPLRTFEIGASAGLNVLWDRFRYRLGEASWGDPAAAVVIPVDWSGPLPPLDVQPRVIARAACDRRPTDLADLASAVACWPAFGPTSSTDWPVAARRSILRWPKALWSRRRTPWIGCGRACVSRTARRRCSITRSSGSTRPNRRVMDWSWPSRNSRPRRPSARPSPGCAWSRRPTTLRWSAWI
;
A
#
# COMPACT_ATOMS: atom_id res chain seq x y z
N MET A 1 32.56 -5.06 18.09
CA MET A 1 31.09 -4.99 17.89
C MET A 1 30.72 -6.00 16.83
N ASN A 2 29.76 -6.89 17.10
CA ASN A 2 29.27 -7.85 16.11
C ASN A 2 28.73 -7.05 14.89
N ALA A 3 29.30 -7.28 13.71
CA ALA A 3 28.92 -6.56 12.48
C ALA A 3 27.44 -6.75 12.10
N ASP A 4 26.79 -7.76 12.69
CA ASP A 4 25.41 -8.13 12.44
C ASP A 4 24.46 -7.65 13.57
N HIS A 5 24.96 -6.95 14.59
CA HIS A 5 24.14 -6.48 15.72
C HIS A 5 22.94 -5.62 15.27
N ASP A 6 23.17 -4.67 14.37
CA ASP A 6 22.12 -3.80 13.84
C ASP A 6 21.11 -4.56 12.95
N LEU A 7 21.55 -5.62 12.27
CA LEU A 7 20.67 -6.49 11.48
C LEU A 7 19.74 -7.32 12.38
N VAL A 8 20.30 -7.99 13.38
CA VAL A 8 19.53 -8.76 14.37
C VAL A 8 18.50 -7.84 15.05
N HIS A 9 18.92 -6.65 15.46
CA HIS A 9 18.02 -5.68 16.06
C HIS A 9 16.92 -5.23 15.09
N ALA A 10 17.24 -4.93 13.83
CA ALA A 10 16.24 -4.54 12.84
C ALA A 10 15.21 -5.65 12.57
N LEU A 11 15.64 -6.91 12.53
CA LEU A 11 14.74 -8.06 12.39
C LEU A 11 13.80 -8.19 13.59
N ARG A 12 14.33 -8.07 14.82
CA ARG A 12 13.53 -8.12 16.07
C ARG A 12 12.53 -6.96 16.16
N LEU A 13 12.96 -5.74 15.81
CA LEU A 13 12.06 -4.58 15.75
C LEU A 13 10.94 -4.81 14.73
N GLN A 14 11.28 -5.24 13.50
CA GLN A 14 10.26 -5.53 12.50
C GLN A 14 9.31 -6.65 12.94
N ALA A 15 9.81 -7.65 13.69
CA ALA A 15 8.98 -8.71 14.24
C ALA A 15 7.91 -8.17 15.21
N GLU A 16 8.26 -7.23 16.07
CA GLU A 16 7.33 -6.55 16.99
C GLU A 16 6.27 -5.76 16.22
N VAL A 17 6.70 -4.95 15.25
CA VAL A 17 5.77 -4.21 14.37
C VAL A 17 4.83 -5.18 13.64
N CYS A 18 5.33 -6.31 13.15
CA CYS A 18 4.48 -7.32 12.53
C CYS A 18 3.40 -7.84 13.47
N ARG A 19 3.71 -8.09 14.75
CA ARG A 19 2.72 -8.53 15.74
C ARG A 19 1.69 -7.45 16.05
N GLU A 20 2.15 -6.21 16.27
CA GLU A 20 1.28 -5.07 16.57
C GLU A 20 0.28 -4.79 15.44
N PHE A 21 0.74 -4.90 14.19
CA PHE A 21 -0.08 -4.69 13.00
C PHE A 21 -0.78 -5.96 12.50
N GLY A 22 -0.86 -7.00 13.34
CA GLY A 22 -1.75 -8.13 13.09
C GLY A 22 -1.22 -9.28 12.28
N SER A 23 0.10 -9.35 12.10
CA SER A 23 0.78 -10.44 11.43
C SER A 23 1.68 -11.21 12.41
N PRO A 24 1.10 -11.91 13.41
CA PRO A 24 1.87 -12.65 14.40
C PRO A 24 2.74 -13.76 13.76
N PHE A 25 2.28 -14.36 12.66
CA PHE A 25 3.06 -15.35 11.90
C PHE A 25 4.36 -14.73 11.34
N ASN A 26 4.27 -13.60 10.62
CA ASN A 26 5.47 -12.93 10.10
C ASN A 26 6.35 -12.38 11.21
N GLY A 27 5.76 -11.95 12.32
CA GLY A 27 6.51 -11.59 13.53
C GLY A 27 7.33 -12.75 14.08
N ALA A 28 6.75 -13.95 14.18
CA ALA A 28 7.46 -15.15 14.61
C ALA A 28 8.54 -15.58 13.60
N MET A 29 8.25 -15.56 12.30
CA MET A 29 9.23 -15.85 11.24
C MET A 29 10.45 -14.92 11.32
N LEU A 30 10.24 -13.61 11.49
CA LEU A 30 11.33 -12.63 11.63
C LEU A 30 12.14 -12.83 12.91
N ALA A 31 11.50 -13.21 14.02
CA ALA A 31 12.21 -13.54 15.24
C ALA A 31 13.13 -14.75 15.04
N HIS A 32 12.64 -15.81 14.40
CA HIS A 32 13.46 -16.97 14.08
C HIS A 32 14.61 -16.66 13.12
N MET A 33 14.41 -15.78 12.13
CA MET A 33 15.49 -15.30 11.25
C MET A 33 16.53 -14.49 12.02
N ALA A 34 16.11 -13.71 13.02
CA ALA A 34 17.04 -12.96 13.88
C ALA A 34 17.91 -13.91 14.71
N ASP A 35 17.31 -14.96 15.29
CA ASP A 35 18.04 -15.97 16.07
C ASP A 35 18.98 -16.79 15.17
N ASP A 36 18.56 -17.12 13.94
CA ASP A 36 19.42 -17.76 12.96
C ASP A 36 20.63 -16.90 12.59
N LEU A 37 20.42 -15.60 12.35
CA LEU A 37 21.51 -14.66 12.07
C LEU A 37 22.49 -14.56 13.25
N GLU A 38 21.97 -14.47 14.48
CA GLU A 38 22.78 -14.38 15.70
C GLU A 38 23.62 -15.65 15.91
N ALA A 39 23.10 -16.81 15.51
CA ALA A 39 23.80 -18.10 15.51
C ALA A 39 24.72 -18.33 14.28
N GLY A 40 24.86 -17.35 13.38
CA GLY A 40 25.69 -17.47 12.17
C GLY A 40 25.09 -18.38 11.09
N GLY A 41 23.76 -18.49 11.05
CA GLY A 41 23.02 -19.33 10.13
C GLY A 41 22.87 -18.78 8.70
N PRO A 42 22.20 -19.54 7.82
CA PRO A 42 22.20 -19.29 6.38
C PRO A 42 21.55 -17.96 5.96
N VAL A 43 20.70 -17.32 6.77
CA VAL A 43 20.15 -15.99 6.39
C VAL A 43 21.21 -14.89 6.32
N ALA A 44 22.37 -15.10 6.98
CA ALA A 44 23.46 -14.15 7.02
C ALA A 44 24.05 -13.86 5.61
N GLU A 45 23.83 -14.76 4.66
CA GLU A 45 24.27 -14.60 3.27
C GLU A 45 23.27 -13.77 2.47
N LEU A 46 21.96 -13.95 2.71
CA LEU A 46 20.90 -13.14 2.10
C LEU A 46 20.96 -11.68 2.57
N LEU A 47 21.42 -11.46 3.80
CA LEU A 47 21.59 -10.13 4.40
C LEU A 47 22.99 -9.51 4.18
N ALA A 48 23.87 -10.19 3.45
CA ALA A 48 25.22 -9.70 3.14
C ALA A 48 25.25 -8.26 2.59
N PRO A 49 24.32 -7.80 1.73
CA PRO A 49 24.31 -6.42 1.22
C PRO A 49 24.14 -5.33 2.29
N TRP A 50 23.69 -5.70 3.49
CA TRP A 50 23.44 -4.78 4.62
C TRP A 50 24.36 -5.02 5.81
N ARG A 51 25.35 -5.92 5.71
CA ARG A 51 26.32 -6.14 6.79
C ARG A 51 27.09 -4.86 7.09
N GLY A 52 27.22 -4.52 8.38
CA GLY A 52 27.87 -3.28 8.84
C GLY A 52 27.11 -1.99 8.50
N ALA A 53 25.93 -2.05 7.88
CA ALA A 53 25.08 -0.88 7.71
C ALA A 53 24.45 -0.47 9.04
N SER A 54 24.16 0.82 9.20
CA SER A 54 23.43 1.30 10.38
C SER A 54 22.00 0.76 10.38
N ARG A 55 21.43 0.54 11.58
CA ARG A 55 20.03 0.17 11.76
C ARG A 55 19.08 1.06 10.96
N GLN A 56 19.33 2.37 10.93
CA GLN A 56 18.51 3.32 10.15
C GLN A 56 18.51 2.98 8.65
N LYS A 57 19.67 2.67 8.08
CA LYS A 57 19.77 2.27 6.67
C LYS A 57 19.06 0.93 6.40
N ILE A 58 19.22 -0.03 7.30
CA ILE A 58 18.59 -1.36 7.19
C ILE A 58 17.06 -1.24 7.15
N LEU A 59 16.49 -0.43 8.05
CA LEU A 59 15.06 -0.16 8.10
C LEU A 59 14.59 0.66 6.89
N HIS A 60 15.34 1.70 6.49
CA HIS A 60 15.03 2.50 5.30
C HIS A 60 14.97 1.64 4.03
N ASP A 61 15.90 0.70 3.87
CA ASP A 61 15.92 -0.21 2.72
C ASP A 61 14.91 -1.35 2.86
N ALA A 62 14.23 -1.44 4.00
CA ALA A 62 13.25 -2.44 4.36
C ALA A 62 13.79 -3.88 4.28
N ALA A 63 15.06 -4.10 4.64
CA ALA A 63 15.70 -5.42 4.52
C ALA A 63 14.97 -6.54 5.29
N PRO A 64 14.44 -6.31 6.52
CA PRO A 64 13.61 -7.30 7.20
C PRO A 64 12.36 -7.70 6.42
N ILE A 65 11.66 -6.72 5.82
CA ILE A 65 10.46 -6.96 5.02
C ILE A 65 10.79 -7.74 3.75
N ARG A 66 11.90 -7.40 3.07
CA ARG A 66 12.37 -8.15 1.92
C ARG A 66 12.63 -9.62 2.27
N LEU A 67 13.26 -9.86 3.42
CA LEU A 67 13.62 -11.22 3.87
C LEU A 67 12.38 -12.08 4.10
N VAL A 68 11.42 -11.60 4.91
CA VAL A 68 10.20 -12.38 5.17
C VAL A 68 9.35 -12.56 3.90
N ASN A 69 9.32 -11.56 3.01
CA ASN A 69 8.63 -11.68 1.73
C ASN A 69 9.34 -12.64 0.76
N ALA A 70 10.67 -12.80 0.83
CA ALA A 70 11.40 -13.76 0.01
C ALA A 70 10.97 -15.21 0.30
N PHE A 71 10.78 -15.53 1.59
CA PHE A 71 10.26 -16.85 1.98
C PHE A 71 8.78 -17.01 1.70
N THR A 72 8.00 -15.93 1.76
CA THR A 72 6.60 -15.93 1.30
C THR A 72 6.52 -16.21 -0.20
N TYR A 73 7.39 -15.60 -0.99
CA TYR A 73 7.53 -15.85 -2.42
C TYR A 73 7.82 -17.33 -2.69
N LEU A 74 8.78 -17.90 -1.97
CA LEU A 74 9.13 -19.31 -2.10
C LEU A 74 7.93 -20.22 -1.76
N ALA A 75 7.23 -19.95 -0.64
CA ALA A 75 6.06 -20.70 -0.18
C ALA A 75 4.84 -20.60 -1.12
N MET A 76 4.76 -19.54 -1.93
CA MET A 76 3.72 -19.36 -2.96
C MET A 76 4.06 -20.01 -4.29
N GLY A 77 5.33 -20.35 -4.51
CA GLY A 77 5.81 -21.10 -5.67
C GLY A 77 5.38 -22.56 -5.62
N ASP A 78 5.39 -23.22 -6.78
CA ASP A 78 4.96 -24.62 -6.90
C ASP A 78 6.07 -25.62 -6.50
N GLU A 79 7.32 -25.16 -6.36
CA GLU A 79 8.50 -25.99 -6.09
C GLU A 79 8.63 -26.40 -4.61
N THR A 80 7.94 -25.74 -3.68
CA THR A 80 8.09 -25.99 -2.23
C THR A 80 6.77 -26.35 -1.55
N PRO A 81 6.11 -27.46 -1.94
CA PRO A 81 4.76 -27.81 -1.46
C PRO A 81 4.71 -28.01 0.06
N GLU A 82 5.77 -28.49 0.69
CA GLU A 82 5.83 -28.63 2.16
C GLU A 82 5.89 -27.27 2.87
N LEU A 83 6.74 -26.35 2.38
CA LEU A 83 6.83 -24.98 2.91
C LEU A 83 5.51 -24.24 2.71
N SER A 84 4.94 -24.35 1.50
CA SER A 84 3.61 -23.84 1.19
C SER A 84 2.59 -24.35 2.19
N ARG A 85 2.72 -25.61 2.65
CA ARG A 85 1.81 -26.20 3.62
C ARG A 85 1.91 -25.65 5.04
N ALA A 86 3.07 -25.16 5.43
CA ALA A 86 3.30 -24.59 6.74
C ALA A 86 2.91 -23.10 6.84
N TYR A 87 2.67 -22.42 5.71
CA TYR A 87 2.25 -21.02 5.68
C TYR A 87 0.73 -20.84 5.96
N PRO A 88 0.31 -19.68 6.51
CA PRO A 88 -1.08 -19.40 6.85
C PRO A 88 -2.04 -19.57 5.66
N ARG A 89 -3.15 -20.28 5.88
CA ARG A 89 -4.24 -20.47 4.92
C ARG A 89 -5.59 -20.44 5.63
N ASP A 90 -6.64 -20.09 4.89
CA ASP A 90 -7.99 -20.00 5.43
C ASP A 90 -8.41 -21.33 6.08
N GLY A 91 -8.80 -21.26 7.35
CA GLY A 91 -9.25 -22.42 8.13
C GLY A 91 -8.17 -23.40 8.59
N ALA A 92 -6.88 -23.10 8.37
CA ALA A 92 -5.78 -23.95 8.79
C ALA A 92 -4.89 -23.26 9.85
N PRO A 93 -4.68 -23.87 11.04
CA PRO A 93 -3.68 -23.39 11.97
C PRO A 93 -2.29 -23.41 11.31
N CYS A 94 -1.50 -22.38 11.57
CA CYS A 94 -0.14 -22.27 11.07
C CYS A 94 0.84 -22.27 12.24
N ASP A 95 1.99 -22.91 12.04
CA ASP A 95 3.09 -22.92 13.00
C ASP A 95 4.32 -22.28 12.35
N ALA A 96 4.68 -21.10 12.84
CA ALA A 96 5.84 -20.37 12.36
C ALA A 96 7.15 -21.11 12.64
N ALA A 97 7.24 -21.92 13.69
CA ALA A 97 8.45 -22.68 13.99
C ALA A 97 8.67 -23.79 12.95
N THR A 98 7.61 -24.53 12.61
CA THR A 98 7.65 -25.52 11.51
C THR A 98 7.93 -24.85 10.17
N ALA A 99 7.25 -23.73 9.86
CA ALA A 99 7.48 -22.99 8.62
C ALA A 99 8.93 -22.50 8.52
N TRP A 100 9.49 -21.98 9.62
CA TRP A 100 10.88 -21.55 9.67
C TRP A 100 11.85 -22.71 9.46
N ARG A 101 11.65 -23.84 10.15
CA ARG A 101 12.51 -25.02 9.99
C ARG A 101 12.59 -25.48 8.53
N LEU A 102 11.44 -25.52 7.84
CA LEU A 102 11.37 -25.84 6.41
C LEU A 102 12.04 -24.77 5.55
N ALA A 103 11.73 -23.49 5.79
CA ALA A 103 12.31 -22.36 5.05
C ALA A 103 13.84 -22.32 5.15
N ARG A 104 14.37 -22.51 6.36
CA ARG A 104 15.80 -22.50 6.66
C ARG A 104 16.56 -23.59 5.90
N ALA A 105 15.98 -24.79 5.78
CA ALA A 105 16.58 -25.90 5.04
C ALA A 105 16.70 -25.62 3.54
N LEU A 106 15.81 -24.78 3.01
CA LEU A 106 15.74 -24.43 1.59
C LEU A 106 16.67 -23.28 1.18
N VAL A 107 17.31 -22.58 2.13
CA VAL A 107 18.10 -21.38 1.82
C VAL A 107 19.26 -21.69 0.86
N SER A 108 19.97 -22.79 1.06
CA SER A 108 21.11 -23.17 0.22
C SER A 108 20.67 -23.52 -1.20
N GLU A 109 19.62 -24.33 -1.33
CA GLU A 109 19.07 -24.79 -2.62
C GLU A 109 18.47 -23.63 -3.43
N HIS A 110 17.69 -22.76 -2.77
CA HIS A 110 17.00 -21.65 -3.43
C HIS A 110 17.75 -20.31 -3.31
N ARG A 111 19.04 -20.32 -2.99
CA ARG A 111 19.84 -19.11 -2.74
C ARG A 111 19.73 -18.08 -3.86
N ALA A 112 19.84 -18.52 -5.11
CA ALA A 112 19.80 -17.62 -6.26
C ALA A 112 18.44 -16.90 -6.37
N ALA A 113 17.34 -17.64 -6.20
CA ALA A 113 15.99 -17.09 -6.23
C ALA A 113 15.74 -16.13 -5.05
N LEU A 114 16.15 -16.52 -3.84
CA LEU A 114 16.01 -15.68 -2.64
C LEU A 114 16.84 -14.39 -2.77
N THR A 115 18.10 -14.48 -3.22
CA THR A 115 18.98 -13.32 -3.42
C THR A 115 18.41 -12.39 -4.49
N ALA A 116 17.92 -12.95 -5.61
CA ALA A 116 17.25 -12.17 -6.65
C ALA A 116 16.01 -11.46 -6.09
N PHE A 117 15.19 -12.16 -5.28
CA PHE A 117 14.03 -11.55 -4.62
C PHE A 117 14.45 -10.39 -3.72
N MET A 118 15.51 -10.53 -2.92
CA MET A 118 16.01 -9.48 -2.02
C MET A 118 16.44 -8.19 -2.75
N THR A 119 16.62 -8.20 -4.07
CA THR A 119 16.88 -6.98 -4.85
C THR A 119 15.61 -6.16 -5.11
N HIS A 120 14.43 -6.76 -4.98
CA HIS A 120 13.15 -6.08 -5.18
C HIS A 120 12.89 -5.11 -4.03
N GLU A 121 12.65 -3.84 -4.37
CA GLU A 121 12.20 -2.85 -3.41
C GLU A 121 10.77 -3.19 -2.98
N PRO A 122 10.47 -3.31 -1.67
CA PRO A 122 9.10 -3.45 -1.22
C PRO A 122 8.27 -2.26 -1.69
N GLN A 123 7.09 -2.53 -2.25
CA GLN A 123 6.18 -1.51 -2.75
C GLN A 123 4.79 -1.71 -2.13
N THR A 124 4.61 -1.23 -0.90
CA THR A 124 3.41 -1.56 -0.12
C THR A 124 2.15 -0.93 -0.70
N ASN A 125 1.26 -1.75 -1.27
CA ASN A 125 -0.09 -1.33 -1.66
C ASN A 125 -1.04 -1.56 -0.49
N GLU A 126 -1.08 -0.61 0.44
CA GLU A 126 -2.04 -0.65 1.55
C GLU A 126 -3.40 -0.16 1.03
N VAL A 127 -4.31 -1.11 0.76
CA VAL A 127 -5.65 -0.83 0.20
C VAL A 127 -6.61 -0.23 1.22
N ARG A 128 -6.38 -0.41 2.53
CA ARG A 128 -7.24 0.18 3.57
C ARG A 128 -7.14 1.70 3.59
N ARG A 129 -6.08 2.30 3.03
CA ARG A 129 -5.98 3.74 2.75
C ARG A 129 -7.17 4.26 1.96
N SER A 130 -7.74 3.44 1.08
CA SER A 130 -8.98 3.80 0.36
C SER A 130 -10.15 4.05 1.32
N GLY A 131 -10.21 3.38 2.47
CA GLY A 131 -11.23 3.60 3.51
C GLY A 131 -11.15 4.99 4.14
N VAL A 132 -9.94 5.53 4.30
CA VAL A 132 -9.72 6.90 4.79
C VAL A 132 -10.14 7.93 3.74
N LEU A 133 -9.86 7.65 2.46
CA LEU A 133 -10.14 8.57 1.35
C LEU A 133 -11.62 8.56 0.92
N LEU A 134 -12.35 7.49 1.19
CA LEU A 134 -13.74 7.30 0.81
C LEU A 134 -14.60 8.51 1.17
N GLY A 135 -14.57 8.94 2.43
CA GLY A 135 -15.40 10.05 2.91
C GLY A 135 -15.15 11.35 2.15
N GLY A 136 -13.90 11.61 1.78
CA GLY A 136 -13.54 12.76 0.95
C GLY A 136 -14.11 12.68 -0.46
N PHE A 137 -14.01 11.51 -1.11
CA PHE A 137 -14.58 11.31 -2.44
C PHE A 137 -16.10 11.44 -2.48
N LEU A 138 -16.80 10.86 -1.50
CA LEU A 138 -18.26 10.96 -1.40
C LEU A 138 -18.70 12.41 -1.15
N THR A 139 -18.00 13.12 -0.26
CA THR A 139 -18.28 14.54 0.02
C THR A 139 -18.09 15.43 -1.21
N VAL A 140 -17.00 15.24 -1.97
CA VAL A 140 -16.75 15.99 -3.20
C VAL A 140 -17.81 15.67 -4.28
N ALA A 141 -18.18 14.40 -4.42
CA ALA A 141 -19.21 14.00 -5.37
C ALA A 141 -20.57 14.61 -5.01
N GLN A 142 -20.95 14.61 -3.73
CA GLN A 142 -22.19 15.25 -3.26
C GLN A 142 -22.20 16.75 -3.53
N ALA A 143 -21.12 17.44 -3.13
CA ALA A 143 -21.06 18.90 -3.20
C ALA A 143 -21.00 19.43 -4.64
N THR A 144 -20.47 18.65 -5.58
CA THR A 144 -20.27 19.10 -6.97
C THR A 144 -21.27 18.51 -7.95
N GLY A 145 -21.82 17.32 -7.69
CA GLY A 145 -22.61 16.57 -8.67
C GLY A 145 -21.84 16.17 -9.92
N LEU A 146 -20.51 16.32 -9.93
CA LEU A 146 -19.67 16.08 -11.10
C LEU A 146 -19.03 14.68 -11.08
N PRO A 147 -18.78 14.08 -12.24
CA PRO A 147 -17.99 12.86 -12.33
C PRO A 147 -16.56 13.05 -11.84
N LEU A 148 -16.01 12.01 -11.21
CA LEU A 148 -14.65 12.01 -10.68
C LEU A 148 -13.64 11.49 -11.71
N ARG A 149 -12.46 12.13 -11.73
CA ARG A 149 -11.25 11.63 -12.38
C ARG A 149 -10.18 11.52 -11.31
N THR A 150 -9.60 10.34 -11.12
CA THR A 150 -8.59 10.12 -10.10
C THR A 150 -7.21 9.94 -10.73
N PHE A 151 -6.20 10.51 -10.06
CA PHE A 151 -4.80 10.37 -10.42
C PHE A 151 -3.97 10.10 -9.17
N GLU A 152 -3.28 8.96 -9.14
CA GLU A 152 -2.41 8.59 -8.01
C GLU A 152 -0.93 8.65 -8.42
N ILE A 153 -0.12 9.28 -7.57
CA ILE A 153 1.34 9.38 -7.71
C ILE A 153 1.97 8.48 -6.65
N GLY A 154 2.96 7.67 -7.06
CA GLY A 154 3.48 6.60 -6.20
C GLY A 154 2.48 5.45 -6.09
N ALA A 155 1.80 5.15 -7.20
CA ALA A 155 0.68 4.22 -7.21
C ALA A 155 1.11 2.75 -7.05
N SER A 156 2.38 2.42 -7.17
CA SER A 156 2.93 1.06 -7.12
C SER A 156 2.25 0.07 -8.09
N ALA A 157 1.28 -0.72 -7.62
CA ALA A 157 0.50 -1.65 -8.43
C ALA A 157 -0.85 -1.07 -8.85
N GLY A 158 -1.17 0.14 -8.39
CA GLY A 158 -2.39 0.88 -8.70
C GLY A 158 -3.62 0.34 -7.97
N LEU A 159 -3.48 -0.29 -6.81
CA LEU A 159 -4.65 -0.86 -6.11
C LEU A 159 -5.59 0.23 -5.59
N ASN A 160 -5.07 1.34 -5.07
CA ASN A 160 -5.89 2.41 -4.50
C ASN A 160 -6.62 3.25 -5.57
N VAL A 161 -6.21 3.24 -6.84
CA VAL A 161 -7.02 3.87 -7.91
C VAL A 161 -8.35 3.16 -8.14
N LEU A 162 -8.51 1.95 -7.60
CA LEU A 162 -9.71 1.12 -7.70
C LEU A 162 -10.66 1.30 -6.49
N TRP A 163 -10.45 2.32 -5.66
CA TRP A 163 -11.22 2.59 -4.44
C TRP A 163 -12.75 2.46 -4.62
N ASP A 164 -13.30 2.89 -5.75
CA ASP A 164 -14.74 2.87 -6.02
C ASP A 164 -15.28 1.47 -6.39
N ARG A 165 -14.42 0.45 -6.40
CA ARG A 165 -14.76 -0.96 -6.65
C ARG A 165 -14.70 -1.83 -5.40
N PHE A 166 -14.34 -1.26 -4.26
CA PHE A 166 -14.30 -1.97 -2.99
C PHE A 166 -15.62 -1.80 -2.24
N ARG A 167 -15.93 -2.77 -1.38
CA ARG A 167 -16.97 -2.65 -0.36
C ARG A 167 -16.33 -2.12 0.92
N TYR A 168 -16.98 -1.17 1.56
CA TYR A 168 -16.54 -0.61 2.83
C TYR A 168 -17.57 -0.92 3.91
N ARG A 169 -17.10 -1.37 5.08
CA ARG A 169 -17.90 -1.51 6.29
C ARG A 169 -17.44 -0.46 7.28
N LEU A 170 -18.30 0.48 7.63
CA LEU A 170 -18.04 1.62 8.52
C LEU A 170 -18.90 1.43 9.78
N GLY A 171 -18.47 0.54 10.68
CA GLY A 171 -19.34 0.01 11.73
C GLY A 171 -20.53 -0.74 11.13
N GLU A 172 -21.75 -0.40 11.59
CA GLU A 172 -23.01 -0.96 11.07
C GLU A 172 -23.37 -0.44 9.66
N ALA A 173 -22.74 0.64 9.22
CA ALA A 173 -22.99 1.23 7.92
C ALA A 173 -22.08 0.64 6.84
N SER A 174 -22.45 0.79 5.57
CA SER A 174 -21.67 0.24 4.48
C SER A 174 -21.84 1.02 3.18
N TRP A 175 -20.83 0.95 2.33
CA TRP A 175 -20.81 1.61 1.03
C TRP A 175 -20.10 0.78 -0.04
N GLY A 176 -20.54 0.87 -1.28
CA GLY A 176 -20.00 0.12 -2.42
C GLY A 176 -20.82 -1.13 -2.74
N ASP A 177 -20.40 -1.87 -3.77
CA ASP A 177 -21.12 -3.06 -4.25
C ASP A 177 -21.10 -4.20 -3.20
N PRO A 178 -22.25 -4.72 -2.74
CA PRO A 178 -22.29 -5.89 -1.87
C PRO A 178 -21.62 -7.15 -2.44
N ALA A 179 -21.50 -7.25 -3.77
CA ALA A 179 -20.82 -8.35 -4.47
C ALA A 179 -19.32 -8.07 -4.72
N ALA A 180 -18.76 -6.96 -4.22
CA ALA A 180 -17.36 -6.66 -4.40
C ALA A 180 -16.47 -7.74 -3.77
N ALA A 181 -15.44 -8.16 -4.50
CA ALA A 181 -14.48 -9.18 -4.06
C ALA A 181 -13.54 -8.71 -2.93
N VAL A 182 -13.54 -7.41 -2.61
CA VAL A 182 -12.69 -6.81 -1.59
C VAL A 182 -13.56 -6.03 -0.62
N VAL A 183 -13.54 -6.43 0.65
CA VAL A 183 -14.23 -5.75 1.73
C VAL A 183 -13.19 -5.10 2.65
N ILE A 184 -13.31 -3.80 2.85
CA ILE A 184 -12.44 -3.00 3.72
C ILE A 184 -13.23 -2.67 5.00
N PRO A 185 -12.94 -3.35 6.14
CA PRO A 185 -13.46 -2.93 7.42
C PRO A 185 -12.74 -1.66 7.89
N VAL A 186 -13.53 -0.66 8.26
CA VAL A 186 -13.09 0.62 8.78
C VAL A 186 -13.69 0.81 10.17
N ASP A 187 -12.82 0.93 11.16
CA ASP A 187 -13.20 1.38 12.49
C ASP A 187 -13.48 2.89 12.43
N TRP A 188 -14.71 3.22 12.06
CA TRP A 188 -15.13 4.60 11.81
C TRP A 188 -15.67 5.23 13.09
N SER A 189 -15.16 6.42 13.42
CA SER A 189 -15.69 7.24 14.50
C SER A 189 -16.11 8.61 13.99
N GLY A 190 -17.18 9.15 14.57
CA GLY A 190 -17.78 10.42 14.18
C GLY A 190 -18.88 10.29 13.11
N PRO A 191 -19.35 11.42 12.55
CA PRO A 191 -20.42 11.41 11.55
C PRO A 191 -20.06 10.59 10.32
N LEU A 192 -21.02 9.84 9.79
CA LEU A 192 -20.85 9.09 8.55
C LEU A 192 -20.71 10.05 7.35
N PRO A 193 -19.90 9.70 6.34
CA PRO A 193 -19.91 10.42 5.07
C PRO A 193 -21.23 10.19 4.33
N PRO A 194 -21.52 10.91 3.23
CA PRO A 194 -22.79 10.77 2.53
C PRO A 194 -22.85 9.44 1.75
N LEU A 195 -23.25 8.37 2.44
CA LEU A 195 -23.24 6.99 1.94
C LEU A 195 -24.32 6.72 0.87
N ASP A 196 -25.29 7.61 0.73
CA ASP A 196 -26.31 7.59 -0.32
C ASP A 196 -25.74 8.01 -1.68
N VAL A 197 -24.57 8.65 -1.70
CA VAL A 197 -23.93 9.13 -2.93
C VAL A 197 -23.28 7.98 -3.69
N GLN A 198 -23.53 7.95 -5.00
CA GLN A 198 -22.91 7.02 -5.95
C GLN A 198 -22.05 7.80 -6.97
N PRO A 199 -20.77 8.07 -6.68
CA PRO A 199 -19.91 8.85 -7.57
C PRO A 199 -19.66 8.12 -8.89
N ARG A 200 -19.70 8.86 -10.00
CA ARG A 200 -19.32 8.34 -11.31
C ARG A 200 -17.83 8.57 -11.58
N VAL A 201 -17.00 7.54 -11.43
CA VAL A 201 -15.57 7.62 -11.76
C VAL A 201 -15.33 7.36 -13.25
N ILE A 202 -15.08 8.43 -14.02
CA ILE A 202 -15.00 8.39 -15.49
C ILE A 202 -13.57 8.22 -16.04
N ALA A 203 -12.55 8.44 -15.22
CA ALA A 203 -11.17 8.18 -15.60
C ALA A 203 -10.31 7.88 -14.37
N ARG A 204 -9.32 7.01 -14.57
CA ARG A 204 -8.28 6.68 -13.58
C ARG A 204 -6.94 6.78 -14.29
N ALA A 205 -5.94 7.32 -13.59
CA ALA A 205 -4.57 7.29 -14.04
C ALA A 205 -3.64 7.09 -12.85
N ALA A 206 -2.51 6.45 -13.10
CA ALA A 206 -1.53 6.10 -12.09
C ALA A 206 -0.13 6.46 -12.59
N CYS A 207 0.74 6.88 -11.68
CA CYS A 207 2.14 7.16 -11.95
C CYS A 207 2.99 6.55 -10.87
N ASP A 208 4.02 5.83 -11.27
CA ASP A 208 5.03 5.28 -10.36
C ASP A 208 6.41 5.29 -11.03
N ARG A 209 7.46 5.26 -10.21
CA ARG A 209 8.86 5.13 -10.66
C ARG A 209 9.14 3.72 -11.18
N ARG A 210 8.53 2.70 -10.59
CA ARG A 210 8.63 1.29 -10.98
C ARG A 210 7.23 0.66 -10.92
N PRO A 211 6.39 0.88 -11.95
CA PRO A 211 5.08 0.25 -12.03
C PRO A 211 5.17 -1.26 -11.85
N THR A 212 4.38 -1.81 -10.93
CA THR A 212 4.41 -3.24 -10.64
C THR A 212 3.42 -4.01 -11.49
N ASP A 213 3.85 -5.10 -12.11
CA ASP A 213 2.97 -6.04 -12.80
C ASP A 213 2.56 -7.16 -11.83
N LEU A 214 1.32 -7.14 -11.37
CA LEU A 214 0.79 -8.16 -10.45
C LEU A 214 0.57 -9.53 -11.11
N ALA A 215 0.74 -9.66 -12.43
CA ALA A 215 0.77 -10.96 -13.09
C ALA A 215 2.08 -11.72 -12.82
N ASP A 216 3.14 -11.01 -12.41
CA ASP A 216 4.39 -11.62 -11.94
C ASP A 216 4.31 -11.89 -10.43
N LEU A 217 4.66 -13.11 -10.02
CA LEU A 217 4.53 -13.55 -8.63
C LEU A 217 5.51 -12.80 -7.71
N ALA A 218 6.76 -12.61 -8.14
CA ALA A 218 7.75 -11.91 -7.33
C ALA A 218 7.31 -10.45 -7.09
N SER A 219 6.85 -9.78 -8.14
CA SER A 219 6.25 -8.46 -8.12
C SER A 219 5.01 -8.37 -7.20
N ALA A 220 4.11 -9.35 -7.28
CA ALA A 220 2.93 -9.41 -6.44
C ALA A 220 3.28 -9.58 -4.95
N VAL A 221 4.24 -10.45 -4.63
CA VAL A 221 4.70 -10.68 -3.25
C VAL A 221 5.49 -9.49 -2.72
N ALA A 222 6.29 -8.80 -3.54
CA ALA A 222 6.98 -7.58 -3.14
C ALA A 222 6.01 -6.41 -2.83
N CYS A 223 4.79 -6.46 -3.37
CA CYS A 223 3.72 -5.51 -3.05
C CYS A 223 2.95 -5.84 -1.77
N TRP A 224 3.14 -7.04 -1.24
CA TRP A 224 2.44 -7.52 -0.05
C TRP A 224 2.94 -6.79 1.21
N PRO A 225 2.05 -6.18 2.01
CA PRO A 225 2.46 -5.66 3.30
C PRO A 225 2.94 -6.82 4.18
N ALA A 226 4.10 -6.69 4.82
CA ALA A 226 4.53 -7.63 5.87
C ALA A 226 3.47 -7.78 6.97
N PHE A 227 2.60 -6.77 7.09
CA PHE A 227 1.42 -6.70 7.93
C PHE A 227 0.19 -7.27 7.19
N GLY A 228 0.06 -8.60 7.17
CA GLY A 228 -1.20 -9.24 6.73
C GLY A 228 -2.34 -8.98 7.72
N PRO A 229 -3.63 -9.01 7.30
CA PRO A 229 -4.75 -8.72 8.18
C PRO A 229 -4.90 -9.71 9.35
N THR A 230 -5.29 -9.16 10.50
CA THR A 230 -5.54 -9.78 11.82
C THR A 230 -6.64 -10.84 11.88
N SER A 231 -7.47 -10.98 10.86
CA SER A 231 -8.61 -11.88 10.89
C SER A 231 -8.65 -12.71 9.62
N SER A 232 -8.66 -14.03 9.81
CA SER A 232 -9.20 -15.01 8.89
C SER A 232 -10.27 -14.41 7.97
N THR A 233 -10.03 -14.43 6.65
CA THR A 233 -10.86 -15.12 5.64
C THR A 233 -10.59 -14.58 4.21
N ASP A 234 -9.99 -13.41 3.99
CA ASP A 234 -10.16 -12.77 2.65
C ASP A 234 -8.91 -12.31 1.89
N TRP A 235 -7.68 -12.57 2.33
CA TRP A 235 -6.52 -12.07 1.56
C TRP A 235 -5.43 -13.09 1.17
N PRO A 236 -5.03 -14.11 1.95
CA PRO A 236 -3.85 -14.92 1.57
C PRO A 236 -4.11 -15.94 0.44
N VAL A 237 -5.33 -16.45 0.28
CA VAL A 237 -5.68 -17.41 -0.80
C VAL A 237 -6.60 -16.78 -1.84
N ALA A 238 -7.41 -15.81 -1.42
CA ALA A 238 -8.05 -14.88 -2.35
C ALA A 238 -6.96 -14.29 -3.24
N ALA A 239 -5.87 -13.68 -2.77
CA ALA A 239 -4.83 -13.13 -3.66
C ALA A 239 -4.33 -14.09 -4.76
N ARG A 240 -4.10 -15.39 -4.49
CA ARG A 240 -3.73 -16.36 -5.56
C ARG A 240 -4.89 -16.65 -6.53
N ARG A 241 -6.16 -16.57 -6.09
CA ARG A 241 -7.35 -16.77 -6.94
C ARG A 241 -7.92 -15.48 -7.52
N SER A 242 -8.07 -14.39 -6.78
CA SER A 242 -8.43 -13.05 -7.23
C SER A 242 -7.29 -12.33 -7.95
N ILE A 243 -6.04 -12.17 -7.48
CA ILE A 243 -5.05 -11.41 -8.30
C ILE A 243 -4.80 -12.09 -9.67
N LEU A 244 -4.86 -13.43 -9.73
CA LEU A 244 -4.77 -14.20 -10.98
C LEU A 244 -6.11 -14.41 -11.74
N ARG A 245 -7.30 -14.26 -11.12
CA ARG A 245 -8.64 -14.29 -11.80
C ARG A 245 -9.37 -12.95 -11.87
N TRP A 246 -8.81 -11.87 -11.34
CA TRP A 246 -9.26 -10.54 -11.70
C TRP A 246 -9.08 -10.50 -13.21
N PRO A 247 -10.17 -10.29 -13.99
CA PRO A 247 -10.12 -10.50 -15.41
C PRO A 247 -8.91 -9.77 -15.96
N LYS A 248 -8.09 -10.43 -16.78
CA LYS A 248 -6.97 -9.77 -17.50
C LYS A 248 -7.43 -8.46 -18.18
N ALA A 249 -8.74 -8.28 -18.41
CA ALA A 249 -9.38 -7.05 -18.85
C ALA A 249 -9.31 -5.84 -17.88
N LEU A 250 -9.15 -6.03 -16.56
CA LEU A 250 -8.94 -4.96 -15.58
C LEU A 250 -7.49 -4.47 -15.55
N TRP A 251 -6.55 -5.40 -15.74
CA TRP A 251 -5.10 -5.16 -15.69
C TRP A 251 -4.46 -4.92 -17.05
N SER A 252 -5.16 -5.24 -18.15
CA SER A 252 -4.66 -4.97 -19.49
C SER A 252 -4.28 -3.48 -19.55
N ARG A 253 -3.04 -3.22 -19.96
CA ARG A 253 -2.40 -1.91 -20.14
C ARG A 253 -3.24 -0.87 -20.94
N ARG A 254 -4.45 -1.23 -21.37
CA ARG A 254 -5.36 -0.45 -22.21
C ARG A 254 -6.42 0.36 -21.46
N ARG A 255 -6.71 0.13 -20.16
CA ARG A 255 -7.79 0.88 -19.46
C ARG A 255 -7.34 1.94 -18.46
N THR A 256 -6.18 1.78 -17.83
CA THR A 256 -5.59 2.81 -16.94
C THR A 256 -4.24 3.23 -17.52
N PRO A 257 -4.10 4.42 -18.10
CA PRO A 257 -2.81 4.87 -18.62
C PRO A 257 -1.83 5.05 -17.46
N TRP A 258 -0.84 4.15 -17.40
CA TRP A 258 0.35 4.31 -16.57
C TRP A 258 1.26 5.37 -17.19
N ILE A 259 1.62 6.37 -16.42
CA ILE A 259 2.64 7.35 -16.81
C ILE A 259 3.93 6.93 -16.11
N GLY A 260 4.84 6.29 -16.85
CA GLY A 260 6.17 5.95 -16.33
C GLY A 260 6.91 7.22 -15.94
N CYS A 261 7.34 7.29 -14.67
CA CYS A 261 8.03 8.46 -14.14
C CYS A 261 9.51 8.43 -14.56
N GLY A 262 9.81 8.74 -15.83
CA GLY A 262 11.16 9.16 -16.21
C GLY A 262 11.54 10.45 -15.48
N ARG A 263 12.85 10.78 -15.38
CA ARG A 263 13.37 11.99 -14.68
C ARG A 263 12.64 13.31 -15.03
N ALA A 264 11.90 13.36 -16.14
CA ALA A 264 11.15 14.51 -16.62
C ALA A 264 9.74 14.71 -16.00
N CYS A 265 9.15 13.73 -15.30
CA CYS A 265 7.72 13.81 -14.94
C CYS A 265 7.43 14.74 -13.74
N VAL A 266 8.43 15.01 -12.89
CA VAL A 266 8.26 15.85 -11.70
C VAL A 266 8.23 17.35 -12.03
N SER A 267 8.70 17.79 -13.20
CA SER A 267 8.85 19.24 -13.47
C SER A 267 7.94 19.83 -14.55
N ARG A 268 7.41 19.07 -15.53
CA ARG A 268 6.59 19.68 -16.62
C ARG A 268 5.46 18.83 -17.21
N THR A 269 5.53 17.50 -17.20
CA THR A 269 4.57 16.62 -17.90
C THR A 269 3.27 16.37 -17.14
N ALA A 270 3.31 16.29 -15.81
CA ALA A 270 2.11 16.21 -14.98
C ALA A 270 1.20 17.45 -15.14
N ARG A 271 1.79 18.65 -15.29
CA ARG A 271 1.03 19.89 -15.58
C ARG A 271 0.38 19.88 -16.97
N ARG A 272 1.02 19.29 -17.98
CA ARG A 272 0.51 19.27 -19.37
C ARG A 272 -0.64 18.28 -19.59
N ARG A 273 -0.79 17.22 -18.78
CA ARG A 273 -2.02 16.39 -18.81
C ARG A 273 -3.15 16.96 -17.93
N CYS A 274 -2.83 17.90 -17.04
CA CYS A 274 -3.82 18.70 -16.30
C CYS A 274 -4.30 19.94 -17.06
N SER A 275 -3.72 20.30 -18.22
CA SER A 275 -4.27 21.37 -19.05
C SER A 275 -5.51 20.85 -19.77
N ILE A 276 -6.68 21.19 -19.24
CA ILE A 276 -7.94 21.22 -19.99
C ILE A 276 -7.66 22.04 -21.25
N THR A 277 -7.76 21.41 -22.42
CA THR A 277 -7.78 22.12 -23.70
C THR A 277 -8.91 23.15 -23.63
N ARG A 278 -8.55 24.44 -23.62
CA ARG A 278 -9.49 25.52 -23.92
C ARG A 278 -9.93 25.32 -25.37
N SER A 279 -11.10 24.74 -25.60
CA SER A 279 -11.80 24.96 -26.85
C SER A 279 -12.25 26.42 -26.86
N SER A 280 -11.80 27.17 -27.86
CA SER A 280 -12.30 28.49 -28.19
C SER A 280 -13.78 28.37 -28.57
N GLY A 281 -14.66 28.59 -27.61
CA GLY A 281 -16.10 28.62 -27.80
C GLY A 281 -16.75 29.27 -26.59
N SER A 282 -17.30 30.46 -26.79
CA SER A 282 -17.89 31.30 -25.75
C SER A 282 -19.08 30.64 -25.07
N THR A 283 -18.96 30.38 -23.77
CA THR A 283 -20.00 30.58 -22.73
C THR A 283 -19.39 30.17 -21.38
N ARG A 284 -19.43 31.06 -20.39
CA ARG A 284 -18.91 30.79 -19.03
C ARG A 284 -19.95 29.99 -18.23
N PRO A 285 -19.57 28.82 -17.69
CA PRO A 285 -20.05 28.43 -16.37
C PRO A 285 -18.88 28.46 -15.38
N ASN A 286 -19.18 28.92 -14.17
CA ASN A 286 -18.28 29.09 -13.04
C ASN A 286 -17.61 27.74 -12.66
N ARG A 287 -16.47 27.38 -13.26
CA ARG A 287 -15.64 26.25 -12.81
C ARG A 287 -14.73 26.71 -11.68
N ARG A 288 -15.09 26.38 -10.44
CA ARG A 288 -14.13 26.42 -9.31
C ARG A 288 -13.34 25.12 -9.31
N VAL A 289 -12.06 25.21 -9.67
CA VAL A 289 -11.08 24.15 -9.37
C VAL A 289 -10.64 24.38 -7.93
N MET A 290 -10.92 23.42 -7.04
CA MET A 290 -10.36 23.41 -5.70
C MET A 290 -8.95 22.81 -5.81
N ASP A 291 -7.93 23.65 -5.71
CA ASP A 291 -6.52 23.24 -5.72
C ASP A 291 -6.04 23.09 -4.27
N TRP A 292 -5.76 21.86 -3.85
CA TRP A 292 -5.20 21.58 -2.54
C TRP A 292 -3.68 21.56 -2.65
N SER A 293 -3.05 22.68 -2.32
CA SER A 293 -1.59 22.76 -2.17
C SER A 293 -1.21 22.58 -0.72
N TRP A 294 -0.30 21.64 -0.45
CA TRP A 294 0.42 21.58 0.81
C TRP A 294 1.36 22.78 0.90
N PRO A 295 1.36 23.56 2.00
CA PRO A 295 2.37 24.60 2.18
C PRO A 295 3.74 23.94 2.31
N SER A 296 4.70 24.35 1.48
CA SER A 296 6.11 24.03 1.73
C SER A 296 6.57 24.73 3.02
N ARG A 297 7.45 24.08 3.79
CA ARG A 297 7.90 24.50 5.13
C ARG A 297 8.52 25.91 5.24
N ASN A 298 8.66 26.68 4.15
CA ASN A 298 9.41 27.95 4.14
C ASN A 298 8.67 29.18 3.57
N SER A 299 7.35 29.16 3.38
CA SER A 299 6.62 30.37 2.94
C SER A 299 5.97 31.13 4.12
N ARG A 300 6.51 32.31 4.45
CA ARG A 300 5.84 33.28 5.34
C ARG A 300 4.50 33.71 4.73
N PRO A 301 3.40 33.82 5.51
CA PRO A 301 2.10 34.21 4.97
C PRO A 301 2.08 35.69 4.58
N ARG A 302 1.88 35.98 3.29
CA ARG A 302 1.46 37.32 2.85
C ARG A 302 -0.02 37.51 3.20
N ARG A 303 -0.34 38.56 3.97
CA ARG A 303 -1.72 38.99 4.24
C ARG A 303 -2.40 39.41 2.93
N PRO A 304 -3.59 38.91 2.59
CA PRO A 304 -4.43 39.52 1.57
C PRO A 304 -5.12 40.76 2.15
N SER A 305 -4.92 41.93 1.54
CA SER A 305 -5.71 43.13 1.78
C SER A 305 -7.03 43.04 1.02
N ALA A 306 -8.07 42.49 1.64
CA ALA A 306 -9.46 42.67 1.20
C ALA A 306 -10.38 42.54 2.42
N ARG A 307 -11.19 43.57 2.68
CA ARG A 307 -12.21 43.57 3.74
C ARG A 307 -13.27 42.50 3.45
N PRO A 308 -13.78 41.76 4.45
CA PRO A 308 -14.87 40.81 4.24
C PRO A 308 -16.23 41.54 4.21
N SER A 309 -17.11 41.15 3.28
CA SER A 309 -18.54 41.45 3.34
C SER A 309 -19.21 40.61 4.45
N PRO A 310 -20.18 41.16 5.20
CA PRO A 310 -20.80 40.46 6.32
C PRO A 310 -21.86 39.48 5.80
N GLY A 311 -21.74 38.18 6.12
CA GLY A 311 -22.80 37.22 5.78
C GLY A 311 -22.42 35.75 5.67
N CYS A 312 -21.44 35.25 6.42
CA CYS A 312 -21.25 33.79 6.61
C CYS A 312 -20.37 33.54 7.85
N ALA A 313 -20.99 33.46 9.03
CA ALA A 313 -20.31 32.97 10.23
C ALA A 313 -20.32 31.44 10.22
N TRP A 314 -19.22 30.80 9.83
CA TRP A 314 -19.01 29.38 10.06
C TRP A 314 -18.33 29.18 11.41
N SER A 315 -19.00 28.49 12.33
CA SER A 315 -18.46 28.13 13.64
C SER A 315 -17.24 27.23 13.46
N ARG A 316 -16.06 27.72 13.86
CA ARG A 316 -14.84 26.92 13.95
C ARG A 316 -14.95 25.96 15.13
N ARG A 317 -15.26 24.70 14.87
CA ARG A 317 -14.80 23.59 15.73
C ARG A 317 -13.86 22.73 14.89
N PRO A 318 -12.54 22.76 15.14
CA PRO A 318 -11.63 21.88 14.43
C PRO A 318 -11.83 20.45 14.94
N THR A 319 -12.25 19.55 14.06
CA THR A 319 -12.17 18.11 14.28
C THR A 319 -10.69 17.75 14.25
N THR A 320 -10.05 17.65 15.42
CA THR A 320 -8.68 17.17 15.54
C THR A 320 -8.65 15.66 15.28
N LEU A 321 -8.34 15.27 14.06
CA LEU A 321 -7.73 13.96 13.78
C LEU A 321 -6.30 14.01 14.31
N ARG A 322 -6.06 13.38 15.48
CA ARG A 322 -4.70 13.08 15.93
C ARG A 322 -4.24 11.82 15.21
N TRP A 323 -3.15 11.93 14.45
CA TRP A 323 -2.39 10.77 14.01
C TRP A 323 -0.89 11.00 14.21
N SER A 324 -0.25 9.97 14.73
CA SER A 324 1.19 9.83 14.85
C SER A 324 1.72 9.33 13.51
N ALA A 325 2.29 10.22 12.70
CA ALA A 325 3.02 9.82 11.50
C ALA A 325 4.44 9.40 11.92
N TRP A 326 4.77 8.12 11.78
CA TRP A 326 6.14 7.64 11.93
C TRP A 326 6.56 7.03 10.59
N ILE A 327 7.49 7.74 9.92
CA ILE A 327 8.25 7.30 8.74
C ILE A 327 9.34 6.34 9.22
#